data_AF-A0A9P4WE98-F1
#
_entry.id   AF-A0A9P4WE98-F1
#
_cell.length_a   1.000
_cell.length_b   1.000
_cell.length_c   1.000
_cell.angle_alpha   90.00
_cell.angle_beta   90.00
_cell.angle_gamma   90.00
#
_symmetry.space_group_name_H-M   'P 1'
#
loop_
_entity.id
_entity.type
_entity.pdbx_description
1 polymer ?
#
loop_
_entity_poly.entity_id
_entity_poly.type
_entity_poly.pdbx_seq_one_letter_code
_entity_poly.pdbx_strand_id
1 'polypeptide(L)'
;MDSPSHTTPNTSPPLLRLPSELHLDILSHLPDITSAKDEHDLAILHLRSTNQYFRNLIPPPTHAQLLHIESVLSPTHSGKVYACRFCLFLLPRTKFATGMLKGKTGINGTGREGRFCAACGFNTNTTGRGQGYCPSTRVSVSGIDWVWCKHCKAVKRGEEAESGCVGVCRGCYQTFRCGCAVRCAEPTPSPSTKPSSSRNGMMLWRDWVRAHGEGIGGMGEVEEHEVVEEDDPNENALWLAQQDCDDWWDP
;
A
#
# COMPACT_ATOMS: atom_id res chain seq x y z
N MET A 1 -21.63 20.13 59.04
CA MET A 1 -21.77 18.79 58.45
C MET A 1 -21.16 18.89 57.08
N ASP A 2 -19.85 18.66 56.99
CA ASP A 2 -19.10 18.77 55.75
C ASP A 2 -19.00 17.39 55.11
N SER A 3 -19.58 17.27 53.91
CA SER A 3 -19.55 16.06 53.10
C SER A 3 -18.13 15.80 52.59
N PRO A 4 -17.65 14.54 52.62
CA PRO A 4 -16.32 14.20 52.11
C PRO A 4 -16.30 14.31 50.58
N SER A 5 -15.49 15.23 50.08
CA SER A 5 -15.16 15.38 48.66
C SER A 5 -14.33 14.17 48.21
N HIS A 6 -14.97 13.24 47.49
CA HIS A 6 -14.30 12.15 46.80
C HIS A 6 -13.49 12.69 45.62
N THR A 7 -12.18 12.83 45.81
CA THR A 7 -11.23 13.08 44.72
C THR A 7 -11.16 11.84 43.84
N THR A 8 -11.72 11.91 42.63
CA THR A 8 -11.61 10.83 41.64
C THR A 8 -10.13 10.59 41.33
N PRO A 9 -9.64 9.34 41.40
CA PRO A 9 -8.25 9.03 41.08
C PRO A 9 -7.96 9.36 39.62
N ASN A 10 -6.95 10.20 39.43
CA ASN A 10 -6.44 10.64 38.13
C ASN A 10 -6.26 9.43 37.20
N THR A 11 -7.14 9.29 36.20
CA THR A 11 -7.29 8.06 35.40
C THR A 11 -6.30 7.98 34.23
N SER A 12 -5.53 9.05 34.01
CA SER A 12 -4.53 9.10 32.92
C SER A 12 -3.43 8.05 33.14
N PRO A 13 -2.93 7.38 32.09
CA PRO A 13 -1.82 6.45 32.21
C PRO A 13 -0.54 7.16 32.71
N PRO A 14 0.35 6.49 33.45
CA PRO A 14 1.50 7.12 34.10
C PRO A 14 2.38 7.95 33.18
N LEU A 15 2.61 7.48 31.94
CA LEU A 15 3.40 8.21 30.95
C LEU A 15 2.79 9.59 30.63
N LEU A 16 1.47 9.66 30.40
CA LEU A 16 0.79 10.92 30.07
C LEU A 16 0.63 11.88 31.27
N ARG A 17 1.09 11.51 32.48
CA ARG A 17 1.14 12.40 33.64
C ARG A 17 2.44 13.20 33.71
N LEU A 18 3.43 12.85 32.90
CA LEU A 18 4.68 13.58 32.85
C LEU A 18 4.49 14.95 32.15
N PRO A 19 5.23 15.99 32.56
CA PRO A 19 5.32 17.23 31.82
C PRO A 19 5.86 17.00 30.40
N SER A 20 5.51 17.89 29.46
CA SER A 20 5.93 17.81 28.06
C SER A 20 7.45 17.83 27.88
N GLU A 21 8.17 18.49 28.78
CA GLU A 21 9.62 18.58 28.79
C GLU A 21 10.24 17.18 28.97
N LEU A 22 9.68 16.37 29.88
CA LEU A 22 10.13 14.99 30.08
C LEU A 22 9.75 14.09 28.90
N HIS A 23 8.63 14.36 28.22
CA HIS A 23 8.33 13.65 26.99
C HIS A 23 9.34 13.94 25.89
N LEU A 24 9.75 15.21 25.71
CA LEU A 24 10.78 15.59 24.73
C LEU A 24 12.14 14.99 25.09
N ASP A 25 12.49 14.95 26.36
CA ASP A 25 13.71 14.30 26.86
C ASP A 25 13.71 12.80 26.55
N ILE A 26 12.61 12.08 26.85
CA ILE A 26 12.43 10.67 26.48
C ILE A 26 12.56 10.47 24.96
N LEU A 27 11.94 11.33 24.16
CA LEU A 27 12.00 11.26 22.69
C LEU A 27 13.43 11.43 22.18
N SER A 28 14.27 12.23 22.84
CA SER A 28 15.66 12.45 22.46
C SER A 28 16.56 11.21 22.63
N HIS A 29 16.12 10.26 23.46
CA HIS A 29 16.81 8.99 23.68
C HIS A 29 16.36 7.86 22.74
N LEU A 30 15.33 8.09 21.92
CA LEU A 30 14.88 7.09 20.95
C LEU A 30 15.68 7.20 19.64
N PRO A 31 15.93 6.07 18.94
CA PRO A 31 16.61 6.09 17.64
C PRO A 31 15.87 6.99 16.64
N ASP A 32 16.64 7.78 15.88
CA ASP A 32 16.06 8.56 14.80
C ASP A 32 15.65 7.64 13.64
N ILE A 33 14.55 8.00 12.99
CA ILE A 33 13.96 7.29 11.86
C ILE A 33 14.98 7.11 10.73
N THR A 34 15.89 8.07 10.53
CA THR A 34 16.93 8.00 9.49
C THR A 34 18.02 6.97 9.78
N SER A 35 18.15 6.56 11.04
CA SER A 35 19.17 5.62 11.51
C SER A 35 18.66 4.19 11.68
N ALA A 36 17.38 3.94 11.37
CA ALA A 36 16.72 2.67 11.64
C ALA A 36 17.30 1.51 10.82
N LYS A 37 17.67 0.43 11.50
CA LYS A 37 18.22 -0.81 10.92
C LYS A 37 17.31 -2.00 11.11
N ASP A 38 16.42 -1.94 12.09
CA ASP A 38 15.47 -3.00 12.38
C ASP A 38 14.14 -2.44 12.93
N GLU A 39 13.26 -3.34 13.35
CA GLU A 39 11.94 -3.00 13.89
C GLU A 39 12.00 -2.26 15.24
N HIS A 40 13.03 -2.51 16.05
CA HIS A 40 13.17 -1.88 17.36
C HIS A 40 13.49 -0.38 17.21
N ASP A 41 14.19 -0.01 16.14
CA ASP A 41 14.47 1.38 15.80
C ASP A 41 13.23 2.18 15.35
N LEU A 42 12.06 1.55 15.25
CA LEU A 42 10.79 2.21 14.89
C LEU A 42 9.99 2.69 16.11
N ALA A 43 10.59 2.71 17.30
CA ALA A 43 9.97 3.15 18.54
C ALA A 43 9.26 4.51 18.41
N ILE A 44 9.88 5.48 17.71
CA ILE A 44 9.28 6.81 17.47
C ILE A 44 7.98 6.70 16.65
N LEU A 45 7.96 5.87 15.59
CA LEU A 45 6.76 5.68 14.76
C LEU A 45 5.66 4.94 15.53
N HIS A 46 6.03 3.93 16.32
CA HIS A 46 5.10 3.24 17.20
C HIS A 46 4.48 4.21 18.18
N LEU A 47 5.30 5.01 18.88
CA LEU A 47 4.84 6.02 19.83
C LEU A 47 3.89 7.04 19.18
N ARG A 48 4.25 7.54 17.99
CA ARG A 48 3.42 8.44 17.18
C ARG A 48 2.04 7.85 16.86
N SER A 49 1.95 6.53 16.66
CA SER A 49 0.70 5.86 16.31
C SER A 49 -0.20 5.52 17.50
N THR A 50 0.32 5.58 18.73
CA THR A 50 -0.43 5.21 19.94
C THR A 50 -1.56 6.17 20.32
N ASN A 51 -1.33 7.49 20.23
CA ASN A 51 -2.33 8.49 20.64
C ASN A 51 -2.13 9.84 19.93
N GLN A 52 -3.15 10.70 20.01
CA GLN A 52 -3.14 12.02 19.38
C GLN A 52 -2.10 12.97 19.97
N TYR A 53 -1.78 12.86 21.26
CA TYR A 53 -0.78 13.69 21.92
C TYR A 53 0.62 13.49 21.31
N PHE A 54 1.11 12.25 21.28
CA PHE A 54 2.41 11.94 20.65
C PHE A 54 2.40 12.14 19.14
N ARG A 55 1.26 11.95 18.48
CA ARG A 55 1.12 12.28 17.05
C ARG A 55 1.37 13.77 16.75
N ASN A 56 0.98 14.65 17.67
CA ASN A 56 1.20 16.09 17.54
C ASN A 56 2.58 16.52 18.06
N LEU A 57 3.08 15.85 19.11
CA LEU A 57 4.38 16.16 19.71
C LEU A 57 5.56 15.74 18.80
N ILE A 58 5.46 14.54 18.21
CA ILE A 58 6.48 14.02 17.29
C ILE A 58 6.22 14.65 15.92
N PRO A 59 7.24 15.09 15.16
CA PRO A 59 7.06 15.53 13.78
C PRO A 59 6.57 14.40 12.85
N PRO A 60 5.76 14.69 11.81
CA PRO A 60 5.42 13.70 10.80
C PRO A 60 6.68 13.27 10.03
N PRO A 61 6.84 11.96 9.74
CA PRO A 61 7.95 11.50 8.91
C PRO A 61 7.81 12.03 7.49
N THR A 62 8.95 12.29 6.84
CA THR A 62 8.99 12.59 5.41
C THR A 62 8.75 11.33 4.59
N HIS A 63 8.34 11.48 3.33
CA HIS A 63 8.14 10.31 2.47
C HIS A 63 9.44 9.53 2.23
N ALA A 64 10.56 10.23 2.09
CA ALA A 64 11.89 9.61 1.93
C ALA A 64 12.27 8.75 3.14
N GLN A 65 12.00 9.23 4.35
CA GLN A 65 12.19 8.46 5.59
C GLN A 65 11.34 7.19 5.61
N LEU A 66 10.08 7.26 5.18
CA LEU A 66 9.22 6.07 5.11
C LEU A 66 9.70 5.06 4.07
N LEU A 67 10.18 5.51 2.91
CA LEU A 67 10.76 4.63 1.89
C LEU A 67 12.05 3.95 2.39
N HIS A 68 12.85 4.67 3.17
CA HIS A 68 14.02 4.08 3.82
C HIS A 68 13.61 2.96 4.77
N ILE A 69 12.67 3.21 5.67
CA ILE A 69 12.15 2.18 6.60
C ILE A 69 11.54 1.01 5.84
N GLU A 70 10.75 1.27 4.80
CA GLU A 70 10.18 0.22 3.95
C GLU A 70 11.27 -0.73 3.43
N SER A 71 12.40 -0.19 2.95
CA SER A 71 13.50 -0.99 2.44
C SER A 71 14.20 -1.82 3.52
N VAL A 72 14.28 -1.28 4.74
CA VAL A 72 14.88 -1.96 5.89
C VAL A 72 13.99 -3.09 6.42
N LEU A 73 12.66 -2.89 6.42
CA LEU A 73 11.70 -3.89 6.91
C LEU A 73 11.38 -4.98 5.88
N SER A 74 11.57 -4.71 4.59
CA SER A 74 11.19 -5.65 3.52
C SER A 74 11.78 -7.07 3.65
N PRO A 75 13.05 -7.26 4.06
CA PRO A 75 13.65 -8.60 4.13
C PRO A 75 13.20 -9.41 5.34
N THR A 76 12.87 -8.74 6.45
CA THR A 76 12.64 -9.37 7.76
C THR A 76 11.18 -9.55 8.11
N HIS A 77 10.29 -8.72 7.54
CA HIS A 77 8.89 -8.69 7.95
C HIS A 77 8.01 -9.62 7.09
N SER A 78 7.32 -10.56 7.75
CA SER A 78 6.39 -11.52 7.11
C SER A 78 5.20 -10.83 6.42
N GLY A 79 4.85 -9.63 6.85
CA GLY A 79 3.89 -8.75 6.18
C GLY A 79 4.57 -7.59 5.45
N LYS A 80 4.62 -7.61 4.12
CA LYS A 80 5.18 -6.48 3.36
C LYS A 80 4.40 -5.20 3.65
N VAL A 81 5.09 -4.19 4.19
CA VAL A 81 4.59 -2.83 4.37
C VAL A 81 5.09 -1.94 3.23
N TYR A 82 4.38 -0.85 2.95
CA TYR A 82 4.70 0.07 1.88
C TYR A 82 4.41 1.51 2.32
N ALA A 83 5.27 2.45 1.90
CA ALA A 83 5.09 3.87 2.15
C ALA A 83 4.03 4.46 1.21
N CYS A 84 3.17 5.34 1.75
CA CYS A 84 2.27 6.15 0.96
C CYS A 84 2.71 7.62 0.98
N ARG A 85 2.88 8.19 -0.23
CA ARG A 85 3.27 9.59 -0.43
C ARG A 85 2.31 10.62 0.16
N PHE A 86 1.01 10.32 0.20
CA PHE A 86 -0.01 11.29 0.62
C PHE A 86 -0.26 11.29 2.11
N CYS A 87 -0.55 10.13 2.70
CA CYS A 87 -0.86 10.06 4.13
C CYS A 87 0.38 9.99 5.02
N LEU A 88 1.57 9.73 4.44
CA LEU A 88 2.83 9.61 5.17
C LEU A 88 2.77 8.55 6.28
N PHE A 89 2.23 7.38 5.92
CA PHE A 89 2.23 6.19 6.76
C PHE A 89 2.81 4.99 6.01
N LEU A 90 3.40 4.06 6.78
CA LEU A 90 3.63 2.69 6.34
C LEU A 90 2.33 1.91 6.49
N LEU A 91 1.87 1.31 5.41
CA LEU A 91 0.62 0.58 5.36
C LEU A 91 0.88 -0.84 4.84
N PRO A 92 0.08 -1.84 5.27
CA PRO A 92 0.24 -3.18 4.76
C PRO A 92 -0.09 -3.24 3.28
N ARG A 93 0.47 -4.23 2.58
CA ARG A 93 0.20 -4.56 1.16
C ARG A 93 -1.28 -4.44 0.79
N THR A 94 -2.18 -4.85 1.69
CA THR A 94 -3.62 -4.89 1.48
C THR A 94 -4.30 -3.53 1.33
N LYS A 95 -3.58 -2.43 1.56
CA LYS A 95 -4.08 -1.06 1.38
C LYS A 95 -3.71 -0.44 0.03
N PHE A 96 -2.93 -1.13 -0.78
CA PHE A 96 -2.47 -0.65 -2.09
C PHE A 96 -3.13 -1.44 -3.20
N ALA A 97 -3.31 -0.79 -4.36
CA ALA A 97 -3.73 -1.49 -5.55
C ALA A 97 -2.63 -2.45 -6.03
N THR A 98 -3.01 -3.55 -6.68
CA THR A 98 -2.06 -4.53 -7.22
C THR A 98 -1.03 -3.89 -8.15
N GLY A 99 -1.45 -2.93 -9.00
CA GLY A 99 -0.54 -2.20 -9.88
C GLY A 99 0.45 -1.28 -9.15
N MET A 100 0.10 -0.81 -7.95
CA MET A 100 0.99 0.00 -7.09
C MET A 100 2.05 -0.84 -6.36
N LEU A 101 1.97 -2.17 -6.47
CA LEU A 101 2.85 -3.11 -5.78
C LEU A 101 3.80 -3.83 -6.74
N LYS A 102 3.68 -3.55 -8.03
CA LYS A 102 4.39 -4.20 -9.13
C LYS A 102 5.11 -3.16 -10.01
N GLY A 103 5.97 -3.66 -10.91
CA GLY A 103 6.71 -2.87 -11.88
C GLY A 103 7.46 -1.69 -11.25
N LYS A 104 7.38 -0.52 -11.91
CA LYS A 104 8.07 0.72 -11.51
C LYS A 104 7.73 1.19 -10.10
N THR A 105 6.52 0.94 -9.61
CA THR A 105 6.10 1.39 -8.26
C THR A 105 6.28 0.31 -7.19
N GLY A 106 6.81 -0.86 -7.55
CA GLY A 106 7.12 -1.94 -6.64
C GLY A 106 8.20 -1.56 -5.61
N ILE A 107 8.50 -2.47 -4.69
CA ILE A 107 9.44 -2.23 -3.58
C ILE A 107 10.86 -1.85 -4.05
N ASN A 108 11.30 -2.51 -5.12
CA ASN A 108 12.59 -2.28 -5.78
C ASN A 108 12.45 -1.44 -7.07
N GLY A 109 11.26 -0.88 -7.32
CA GLY A 109 10.98 -0.13 -8.53
C GLY A 109 11.50 1.31 -8.44
N THR A 110 11.94 1.85 -9.58
CA THR A 110 12.48 3.22 -9.69
C THR A 110 11.46 4.30 -9.38
N GLY A 111 10.18 4.03 -9.60
CA GLY A 111 9.04 4.91 -9.34
C GLY A 111 8.33 4.68 -8.00
N ARG A 112 8.97 4.00 -7.03
CA ARG A 112 8.38 3.76 -5.69
C ARG A 112 7.97 5.04 -4.95
N GLU A 113 8.59 6.17 -5.29
CA GLU A 113 8.25 7.48 -4.73
C GLU A 113 6.87 8.01 -5.16
N GLY A 114 6.33 7.50 -6.27
CA GLY A 114 4.99 7.81 -6.77
C GLY A 114 3.88 7.00 -6.10
N ARG A 115 4.21 6.06 -5.21
CA ARG A 115 3.25 5.11 -4.65
C ARG A 115 2.30 5.75 -3.64
N PHE A 116 1.04 5.37 -3.73
CA PHE A 116 0.00 5.78 -2.80
C PHE A 116 -0.99 4.65 -2.48
N CYS A 117 -1.59 4.69 -1.30
CA CYS A 117 -2.60 3.72 -0.91
C CYS A 117 -3.93 4.03 -1.61
N ALA A 118 -4.77 3.01 -1.76
CA ALA A 118 -6.05 3.13 -2.45
C ALA A 118 -6.97 4.19 -1.80
N ALA A 119 -6.94 4.30 -0.47
CA ALA A 119 -7.73 5.30 0.25
C ALA A 119 -7.34 6.73 -0.15
N CYS A 120 -6.05 7.03 -0.24
CA CYS A 120 -5.57 8.33 -0.68
C CYS A 120 -5.80 8.54 -2.18
N GLY A 121 -5.58 7.51 -3.01
CA GLY A 121 -5.78 7.58 -4.45
C GLY A 121 -7.23 7.89 -4.86
N PHE A 122 -8.21 7.40 -4.10
CA PHE A 122 -9.64 7.66 -4.33
C PHE A 122 -10.21 8.83 -3.52
N ASN A 123 -9.40 9.53 -2.73
CA ASN A 123 -9.89 10.63 -1.91
C ASN A 123 -10.04 11.92 -2.73
N THR A 124 -11.27 12.21 -3.13
CA THR A 124 -11.67 13.38 -3.92
C THR A 124 -11.58 14.70 -3.16
N ASN A 125 -11.56 14.66 -1.83
CA ASN A 125 -11.53 15.85 -0.97
C ASN A 125 -10.12 16.42 -0.80
N THR A 126 -9.10 15.74 -1.32
CA THR A 126 -7.72 16.24 -1.31
C THR A 126 -7.51 17.17 -2.52
N THR A 127 -8.34 18.20 -2.63
CA THR A 127 -8.22 19.28 -3.61
C THR A 127 -6.83 19.91 -3.51
N GLY A 128 -5.92 19.56 -4.43
CA GLY A 128 -4.60 20.18 -4.53
C GLY A 128 -3.40 19.23 -4.66
N ARG A 129 -3.57 17.91 -4.65
CA ARG A 129 -2.48 16.98 -5.02
C ARG A 129 -2.93 16.11 -6.19
N GLY A 130 -2.77 16.63 -7.41
CA GLY A 130 -3.18 16.02 -8.69
C GLY A 130 -2.46 14.73 -9.08
N GLN A 131 -2.46 13.71 -8.22
CA GLN A 131 -1.76 12.44 -8.45
C GLN A 131 -2.53 11.25 -7.84
N GLY A 132 -3.87 11.32 -7.82
CA GLY A 132 -4.74 10.22 -7.41
C GLY A 132 -5.25 9.41 -8.61
N TYR A 133 -6.13 8.44 -8.36
CA TYR A 133 -6.86 7.77 -9.43
C TYR A 133 -7.84 8.75 -10.08
N CYS A 134 -8.07 8.58 -11.38
CA CYS A 134 -9.01 9.43 -12.11
C CYS A 134 -10.42 8.83 -12.12
N PRO A 135 -11.44 9.62 -12.46
CA PRO A 135 -12.74 9.07 -12.83
C PRO A 135 -12.57 8.01 -13.93
N SER A 136 -13.33 6.94 -13.86
CA SER A 136 -13.22 5.75 -14.71
C SER A 136 -12.09 4.78 -14.37
N THR A 137 -11.19 5.12 -13.44
CA THR A 137 -10.14 4.18 -13.03
C THR A 137 -10.75 3.01 -12.26
N ARG A 138 -10.34 1.79 -12.64
CA ARG A 138 -10.61 0.54 -11.93
C ARG A 138 -9.29 -0.02 -11.42
N VAL A 139 -9.23 -0.40 -10.15
CA VAL A 139 -8.07 -1.06 -9.55
C VAL A 139 -8.51 -2.20 -8.65
N SER A 140 -7.66 -3.21 -8.50
CA SER A 140 -7.88 -4.30 -7.55
C SER A 140 -7.04 -4.08 -6.30
N VAL A 141 -7.67 -4.12 -5.12
CA VAL A 141 -7.05 -3.93 -3.80
C VAL A 141 -7.31 -5.19 -3.00
N SER A 142 -6.27 -5.99 -2.74
CA SER A 142 -6.42 -7.32 -2.10
C SER A 142 -7.42 -8.24 -2.79
N GLY A 143 -7.49 -8.19 -4.13
CA GLY A 143 -8.45 -8.98 -4.90
C GLY A 143 -9.88 -8.45 -4.87
N ILE A 144 -10.14 -7.32 -4.19
CA ILE A 144 -11.42 -6.63 -4.21
C ILE A 144 -11.32 -5.49 -5.22
N ASP A 145 -12.23 -5.48 -6.19
CA ASP A 145 -12.26 -4.43 -7.20
C ASP A 145 -12.83 -3.12 -6.65
N TRP A 146 -12.18 -2.02 -7.03
CA TRP A 146 -12.58 -0.66 -6.74
C TRP A 146 -12.72 0.09 -8.05
N VAL A 147 -13.73 0.93 -8.17
CA VAL A 147 -13.93 1.78 -9.35
C VAL A 147 -14.37 3.17 -8.93
N TRP A 148 -13.78 4.20 -9.54
CA TRP A 148 -14.34 5.54 -9.52
C TRP A 148 -15.32 5.67 -10.68
N CYS A 149 -16.62 5.57 -10.40
CA CYS A 149 -17.61 5.54 -11.46
C CYS A 149 -17.68 6.88 -12.20
N LYS A 150 -17.57 6.85 -13.53
CA LYS A 150 -17.66 8.05 -14.37
C LYS A 150 -19.04 8.71 -14.41
N HIS A 151 -20.11 7.98 -14.09
CA HIS A 151 -21.49 8.48 -14.11
C HIS A 151 -21.89 9.07 -12.77
N CYS A 152 -21.91 8.28 -11.69
CA CYS A 152 -22.32 8.77 -10.37
C CYS A 152 -21.20 9.48 -9.59
N LYS A 153 -19.97 9.52 -10.13
CA LYS A 153 -18.78 10.12 -9.53
C LYS A 153 -18.43 9.58 -8.13
N ALA A 154 -19.04 8.47 -7.73
CA ALA A 154 -18.79 7.81 -6.46
C ALA A 154 -17.79 6.64 -6.61
N VAL A 155 -17.03 6.42 -5.55
CA VAL A 155 -16.12 5.27 -5.43
C VAL A 155 -16.91 4.06 -4.96
N LYS A 156 -16.83 2.97 -5.72
CA LYS A 156 -17.56 1.72 -5.50
C LYS A 156 -16.57 0.58 -5.30
N ARG A 157 -16.96 -0.43 -4.51
CA ARG A 157 -16.08 -1.52 -4.06
C ARG A 157 -16.77 -2.88 -4.19
N GLY A 158 -15.98 -3.93 -4.40
CA GLY A 158 -16.46 -5.32 -4.49
C GLY A 158 -17.51 -5.47 -5.58
N GLU A 159 -18.64 -6.10 -5.25
CA GLU A 159 -19.74 -6.34 -6.18
C GLU A 159 -20.34 -5.06 -6.79
N GLU A 160 -20.24 -3.90 -6.11
CA GLU A 160 -20.70 -2.63 -6.67
C GLU A 160 -19.75 -2.10 -7.76
N ALA A 161 -18.47 -2.50 -7.72
CA ALA A 161 -17.46 -2.14 -8.71
C ALA A 161 -17.44 -3.09 -9.91
N GLU A 162 -17.92 -4.32 -9.73
CA GLU A 162 -17.97 -5.36 -10.74
C GLU A 162 -18.98 -5.00 -11.84
N SER A 163 -18.47 -4.67 -13.02
CA SER A 163 -19.29 -4.39 -14.19
C SER A 163 -18.52 -4.74 -15.46
N GLY A 164 -19.27 -5.12 -16.50
CA GLY A 164 -18.71 -5.45 -17.81
C GLY A 164 -18.16 -4.25 -18.59
N CYS A 165 -18.31 -3.02 -18.07
CA CYS A 165 -17.82 -1.82 -18.72
C CYS A 165 -16.73 -1.13 -17.89
N VAL A 166 -15.64 -0.71 -18.56
CA VAL A 166 -14.52 -0.02 -17.91
C VAL A 166 -14.99 1.31 -17.32
N GLY A 167 -14.66 1.53 -16.04
CA GLY A 167 -14.92 2.79 -15.34
C GLY A 167 -16.36 3.07 -14.92
N VAL A 168 -17.24 2.06 -14.96
CA VAL A 168 -18.64 2.19 -14.56
C VAL A 168 -18.93 1.25 -13.39
N CYS A 169 -19.68 1.70 -12.37
CA CYS A 169 -20.13 0.81 -11.31
C CYS A 169 -21.32 -0.06 -11.77
N ARG A 170 -21.59 -1.16 -11.06
CA ARG A 170 -22.67 -2.09 -11.38
C ARG A 170 -24.04 -1.40 -11.53
N GLY A 171 -24.37 -0.50 -10.59
CA GLY A 171 -25.66 0.21 -10.60
C GLY A 171 -25.82 1.13 -11.81
N CYS A 172 -24.80 1.94 -12.13
CA CYS A 172 -24.83 2.79 -13.32
C CYS A 172 -24.81 1.97 -14.61
N TYR A 173 -24.09 0.85 -14.63
CA TYR A 173 -24.07 -0.06 -15.79
C TYR A 173 -25.46 -0.63 -16.09
N GLN A 174 -26.19 -1.06 -15.06
CA GLN A 174 -27.56 -1.57 -15.20
C GLN A 174 -28.56 -0.49 -15.60
N THR A 175 -28.40 0.72 -15.06
CA THR A 175 -29.34 1.84 -15.29
C THR A 175 -29.21 2.44 -16.68
N PHE A 176 -27.98 2.80 -17.07
CA PHE A 176 -27.74 3.55 -18.29
C PHE A 176 -27.52 2.65 -19.51
N ARG A 177 -27.17 1.36 -19.28
CA ARG A 177 -26.58 0.43 -20.25
C ARG A 177 -25.31 1.05 -20.88
N CYS A 178 -24.23 0.27 -21.00
CA CYS A 178 -23.00 0.89 -21.51
C CYS A 178 -23.17 1.27 -23.00
N GLY A 179 -23.03 2.56 -23.32
CA GLY A 179 -23.04 3.08 -24.69
C GLY A 179 -21.75 2.83 -25.47
N CYS A 180 -20.87 1.94 -24.98
CA CYS A 180 -19.69 1.55 -25.73
C CYS A 180 -20.10 0.70 -26.94
N ALA A 181 -19.57 1.05 -28.11
CA ALA A 181 -19.85 0.36 -29.37
C ALA A 181 -19.38 -1.11 -29.38
N VAL A 182 -18.42 -1.43 -28.51
CA VAL A 182 -18.03 -2.80 -28.20
C VAL A 182 -19.18 -3.41 -27.41
N ARG A 183 -19.88 -4.38 -27.99
CA ARG A 183 -20.84 -5.22 -27.28
C ARG A 183 -20.13 -5.78 -26.04
N CYS A 184 -20.32 -5.16 -24.87
CA CYS A 184 -19.96 -5.77 -23.61
C CYS A 184 -20.71 -7.09 -23.58
N ALA A 185 -20.01 -8.18 -23.87
CA ALA A 185 -20.57 -9.51 -23.73
C ALA A 185 -21.14 -9.60 -22.32
N GLU A 186 -22.31 -10.23 -22.19
CA GLU A 186 -22.86 -10.52 -20.87
C GLU A 186 -21.76 -11.15 -20.03
N PRO A 187 -21.55 -10.71 -18.77
CA PRO A 187 -20.52 -11.27 -17.92
C PRO A 187 -20.78 -12.77 -17.83
N THR A 188 -19.95 -13.56 -18.50
CA THR A 188 -20.00 -15.01 -18.37
C THR A 188 -19.70 -15.31 -16.92
N PRO A 189 -20.53 -16.14 -16.23
CA PRO A 189 -20.26 -16.49 -14.85
C PRO A 189 -18.86 -17.10 -14.79
N SER A 190 -18.00 -16.45 -13.99
CA SER A 190 -16.63 -16.89 -13.77
C SER A 190 -16.64 -18.37 -13.40
N PRO A 191 -15.87 -19.24 -14.10
CA PRO A 191 -15.81 -20.65 -13.74
C PRO A 191 -15.30 -20.77 -12.31
N SER A 192 -16.16 -21.29 -11.44
CA SER A 192 -15.86 -21.61 -10.05
C SER A 192 -14.49 -22.24 -9.92
N THR A 193 -13.64 -21.63 -9.10
CA THR A 193 -12.29 -22.11 -8.76
C THR A 193 -12.38 -23.57 -8.31
N LYS A 194 -11.91 -24.50 -9.14
CA LYS A 194 -11.74 -25.89 -8.72
C LYS A 194 -10.62 -25.95 -7.67
N PRO A 195 -10.75 -26.76 -6.62
CA PRO A 195 -9.73 -26.91 -5.60
C PRO A 195 -8.46 -27.50 -6.22
N SER A 196 -7.35 -26.76 -6.15
CA SER A 196 -6.03 -27.27 -6.53
C SER A 196 -5.63 -28.37 -5.55
N SER A 197 -5.59 -29.61 -6.04
CA SER A 197 -4.96 -30.74 -5.36
C SER A 197 -3.45 -30.44 -5.26
N SER A 198 -3.01 -29.95 -4.10
CA SER A 198 -1.59 -29.81 -3.77
C SER A 198 -1.02 -31.19 -3.49
N ARG A 199 -0.18 -31.68 -4.40
CA ARG A 199 0.86 -32.67 -4.06
C ARG A 199 2.04 -31.89 -3.50
N ASN A 200 2.15 -31.89 -2.17
CA ASN A 200 3.33 -31.39 -1.46
C ASN A 200 4.54 -32.27 -1.78
N GLY A 201 5.50 -31.72 -2.52
CA GLY A 201 6.90 -32.16 -2.54
C GLY A 201 7.77 -31.08 -1.93
N MET A 202 7.71 -30.91 -0.60
CA MET A 202 8.67 -30.07 0.12
C MET A 202 10.00 -30.83 0.21
N MET A 203 10.99 -30.41 -0.57
CA MET A 203 12.39 -30.75 -0.31
C MET A 203 12.84 -29.89 0.88
N LEU A 204 13.28 -30.52 1.96
CA LEU A 204 13.77 -29.82 3.14
C LEU A 204 15.10 -29.13 2.79
N TRP A 205 15.28 -27.87 3.23
CA TRP A 205 16.52 -27.08 3.08
C TRP A 205 17.80 -27.87 3.41
N ARG A 206 17.71 -28.83 4.35
CA ARG A 206 18.83 -29.71 4.74
C ARG A 206 19.36 -30.62 3.62
N ASP A 207 18.53 -30.97 2.63
CA ASP A 207 18.94 -31.86 1.54
C ASP A 207 19.64 -31.10 0.40
N TRP A 208 19.33 -29.81 0.22
CA TRP A 208 20.01 -28.95 -0.76
C TRP A 208 21.47 -28.67 -0.36
N VAL A 209 21.73 -28.45 0.94
CA VAL A 209 23.09 -28.20 1.45
C VAL A 209 23.98 -29.45 1.40
N ARG A 210 23.39 -30.65 1.43
CA ARG A 210 24.14 -31.91 1.29
C ARG A 210 24.48 -32.26 -0.15
N ALA A 211 23.72 -31.77 -1.13
CA ALA A 211 23.93 -32.06 -2.55
C ALA A 211 24.98 -31.16 -3.22
N HIS A 212 25.28 -29.98 -2.67
CA HIS A 212 26.15 -28.97 -3.29
C HIS A 212 27.37 -28.58 -2.45
N GLY A 213 27.72 -29.41 -1.48
CA GLY A 213 28.76 -29.12 -0.48
C GLY A 213 30.14 -29.66 -0.80
N GLU A 214 30.62 -29.70 -2.06
CA GLU A 214 32.03 -29.99 -2.36
C GLU A 214 32.53 -29.23 -3.60
N GLY A 215 33.34 -28.19 -3.36
CA GLY A 215 34.61 -27.98 -4.07
C GLY A 215 34.62 -27.31 -5.45
N ILE A 216 35.66 -26.47 -5.58
CA ILE A 216 36.43 -26.12 -6.78
C ILE A 216 36.11 -24.74 -7.38
N GLY A 217 37.15 -23.90 -7.34
CA GLY A 217 37.21 -22.62 -8.01
C GLY A 217 37.30 -22.74 -9.53
N GLY A 218 36.94 -21.65 -10.18
CA GLY A 218 37.03 -21.50 -11.63
C GLY A 218 36.35 -20.20 -12.00
N MET A 219 37.16 -19.17 -12.24
CA MET A 219 36.70 -17.95 -12.89
C MET A 219 36.21 -18.32 -14.28
N GLY A 220 34.91 -18.13 -14.53
CA GLY A 220 34.31 -18.14 -15.85
C GLY A 220 33.40 -16.94 -15.95
N GLU A 221 33.68 -16.06 -16.91
CA GLU A 221 32.79 -14.98 -17.36
C GLU A 221 31.40 -15.56 -17.60
N VAL A 222 30.41 -15.02 -16.89
CA VAL A 222 29.00 -15.32 -17.13
C VAL A 222 28.48 -14.25 -18.07
N GLU A 223 28.18 -14.67 -19.30
CA GLU A 223 27.41 -13.89 -20.27
C GLU A 223 26.11 -13.41 -19.63
N GLU A 224 25.92 -12.09 -19.60
CA GLU A 224 24.69 -11.44 -19.18
C GLU A 224 23.58 -11.82 -20.17
N HIS A 225 22.77 -12.80 -19.77
CA HIS A 225 21.55 -13.12 -20.51
C HIS A 225 20.47 -12.12 -20.09
N GLU A 226 20.23 -11.11 -20.93
CA GLU A 226 19.11 -10.18 -20.78
C GLU A 226 17.80 -10.97 -20.78
N VAL A 227 17.19 -11.10 -19.60
CA VAL A 227 15.81 -11.55 -19.47
C VAL A 227 14.95 -10.38 -19.92
N VAL A 228 14.47 -10.44 -21.16
CA VAL A 228 13.42 -9.55 -21.67
C VAL A 228 12.14 -9.90 -20.92
N GLU A 229 11.78 -9.11 -19.91
CA GLU A 229 10.48 -9.19 -19.25
C GLU A 229 9.40 -8.85 -20.29
N GLU A 230 8.56 -9.82 -20.64
CA GLU A 230 7.39 -9.58 -21.49
C GLU A 230 6.42 -8.66 -20.72
N ASP A 231 6.24 -7.44 -21.22
CA ASP A 231 5.33 -6.43 -20.66
C ASP A 231 3.88 -6.97 -20.59
N ASP A 232 3.33 -7.11 -19.38
CA ASP A 232 1.91 -7.40 -19.16
C ASP A 232 1.09 -6.21 -19.72
N PRO A 233 0.26 -6.41 -20.75
CA PRO A 233 -0.49 -5.32 -21.41
C PRO A 233 -1.44 -4.58 -20.45
N ASN A 234 -1.74 -5.15 -19.28
CA ASN A 234 -2.56 -4.51 -18.27
C ASN A 234 -1.79 -3.50 -17.38
N GLU A 235 -0.46 -3.62 -17.27
CA GLU A 235 0.37 -2.67 -16.49
C GLU A 235 0.57 -1.35 -17.23
N ASN A 236 0.64 -1.40 -18.57
CA ASN A 236 0.75 -0.19 -19.39
C ASN A 236 -0.56 0.62 -19.37
N ALA A 237 -1.71 -0.05 -19.28
CA ALA A 237 -3.02 0.60 -19.21
C ALA A 237 -3.21 1.45 -17.94
N LEU A 238 -2.62 1.05 -16.80
CA LEU A 238 -2.71 1.82 -15.55
C LEU A 238 -1.90 3.13 -15.62
N TRP A 239 -0.75 3.10 -16.30
CA TRP A 239 0.09 4.29 -16.50
C TRP A 239 -0.45 5.21 -17.59
N LEU A 240 -0.93 4.66 -18.70
CA LEU A 240 -1.55 5.46 -19.77
C LEU A 240 -2.83 6.17 -19.27
N ALA A 241 -3.66 5.48 -18.49
CA ALA A 241 -4.84 6.09 -17.87
C ALA A 241 -4.49 7.16 -16.82
N GLN A 242 -3.25 7.19 -16.32
CA GLN A 242 -2.77 8.22 -15.40
C GLN A 242 -2.22 9.44 -16.15
N GLN A 243 -1.60 9.24 -17.32
CA GLN A 243 -1.09 10.31 -18.20
C GLN A 243 -2.20 11.09 -18.92
N ASP A 244 -3.27 10.42 -19.35
CA ASP A 244 -4.39 11.06 -20.07
C ASP A 244 -5.25 12.00 -19.17
N CYS A 245 -4.98 12.04 -17.86
CA CYS A 245 -5.71 12.90 -16.92
C CYS A 245 -5.13 14.31 -16.78
N ASP A 246 -3.92 14.55 -17.29
CA ASP A 246 -3.30 15.88 -17.24
C ASP A 246 -4.01 16.87 -18.20
N ASP A 247 -4.69 16.38 -19.23
CA ASP A 247 -5.41 17.19 -20.23
C ASP A 247 -6.85 17.61 -19.84
N TRP A 248 -7.40 17.10 -18.72
CA TRP A 248 -8.78 17.41 -18.30
C TRP A 248 -8.91 18.60 -17.35
N TRP A 249 -7.81 19.29 -17.04
CA TRP A 249 -7.75 20.38 -16.07
C TRP A 249 -7.28 21.72 -16.65
N ASP A 250 -7.56 21.99 -17.93
CA ASP A 250 -7.56 23.38 -18.41
C ASP A 250 -8.94 24.03 -18.13
N PRO A 251 -8.99 25.18 -17.43
CA PRO A 251 -10.23 25.86 -17.06
C PRO A 251 -11.01 26.47 -18.23
#